data_AF-A0A7U9SS92-F1
#
_entry.id   AF-A0A7U9SS92-F1
#
_cell.length_a   1.000
_cell.length_b   1.000
_cell.length_c   1.000
_cell.angle_alpha   90.00
_cell.angle_beta   90.00
_cell.angle_gamma   90.00
#
_symmetry.space_group_name_H-M   'P 1'
#
loop_
_entity.id
_entity.type
_entity.pdbx_description
1 polymer ?
#
loop_
_entity_poly.entity_id
_entity_poly.type
_entity_poly.pdbx_seq_one_letter_code
_entity_poly.pdbx_strand_id
1 'polypeptide(L)'
;MSVLDFEKQERQKEVAELEQTISGSKEELSSILHQQIVAGRETEQIRKEGEAIRQEISELSATNLLLKEQTELLAEDKEKLLSENEKLEKQQKKLQQEINKMVQSKEVMERNIHAYDEDVKWQLAEPGALMSAEAYRDKKALPLVEKLKEVVKNLTIKCVQLAEQSKKLTAKLDGQQKQIIRLMDKVMEQSDTIDRLQEKAVDLGRLERHFGREQVQSIVERSKALEQAERAIKRSKRAFEMSR
;
A
#
# COMPACT_ATOMS: atom_id res chain seq x y z
N MET A 1 14.38 -83.13 -80.01
CA MET A 1 13.48 -82.49 -79.03
C MET A 1 12.25 -81.99 -79.78
N SER A 2 11.05 -82.29 -79.28
CA SER A 2 9.79 -81.75 -79.81
C SER A 2 9.67 -80.27 -79.44
N VAL A 3 9.02 -79.45 -80.27
CA VAL A 3 8.76 -78.02 -80.00
C VAL A 3 8.11 -77.83 -78.62
N LEU A 4 7.22 -78.77 -78.24
CA LEU A 4 6.55 -78.78 -76.95
C LEU A 4 7.47 -78.99 -75.74
N ASP A 5 8.56 -79.74 -75.90
CA ASP A 5 9.52 -79.98 -74.79
C ASP A 5 10.37 -78.73 -74.53
N PHE A 6 10.71 -77.98 -75.58
CA PHE A 6 11.44 -76.72 -75.49
C PHE A 6 10.59 -75.62 -74.83
N GLU A 7 9.33 -75.46 -75.24
CA GLU A 7 8.39 -74.51 -74.61
C GLU A 7 8.13 -74.83 -73.14
N LYS A 8 8.05 -76.11 -72.77
CA LYS A 8 7.90 -76.54 -71.38
C LYS A 8 9.12 -76.19 -70.53
N GLN A 9 10.31 -76.35 -71.11
CA GLN A 9 11.57 -76.01 -70.44
C GLN A 9 11.74 -74.49 -70.29
N GLU A 10 11.36 -73.70 -71.29
CA GLU A 10 11.30 -72.23 -71.19
C GLU A 10 10.35 -71.77 -70.09
N ARG A 11 9.11 -72.30 -70.06
CA ARG A 11 8.15 -71.95 -69.00
C ARG A 11 8.62 -72.36 -67.61
N GLN A 12 9.34 -73.47 -67.45
CA GLN A 12 9.93 -73.82 -66.16
C GLN A 12 11.02 -72.84 -65.72
N LYS A 13 11.79 -72.30 -66.67
CA LYS A 13 12.82 -71.30 -66.40
C LYS A 13 12.22 -69.96 -66.00
N GLU A 14 11.17 -69.54 -66.70
CA GLU A 14 10.39 -68.32 -66.39
C GLU A 14 9.72 -68.43 -65.01
N VAL A 15 9.13 -69.58 -64.67
CA VAL A 15 8.57 -69.84 -63.34
C VAL A 15 9.64 -69.78 -62.25
N ALA A 16 10.82 -70.35 -62.47
CA ALA A 16 11.92 -70.28 -61.50
C ALA A 16 12.44 -68.84 -61.30
N GLU A 17 12.55 -68.05 -62.38
CA GLU A 17 12.90 -66.62 -62.30
C GLU A 17 11.84 -65.81 -61.56
N LEU A 18 10.55 -66.09 -61.79
CA LEU A 18 9.45 -65.47 -61.05
C LEU A 18 9.46 -65.86 -59.57
N GLU A 19 9.69 -67.14 -59.24
CA GLU A 19 9.78 -67.62 -57.84
C GLU A 19 10.96 -66.97 -57.11
N GLN A 20 12.11 -66.82 -57.76
CA GLN A 20 13.26 -66.11 -57.21
C GLN A 20 12.95 -64.63 -56.97
N THR A 21 12.27 -63.98 -57.91
CA THR A 21 11.84 -62.58 -57.81
C THR A 21 10.82 -62.39 -56.68
N ILE A 22 9.87 -63.32 -56.53
CA ILE A 22 8.87 -63.33 -55.45
C ILE A 22 9.56 -63.52 -54.10
N SER A 23 10.54 -64.43 -54.00
CA SER A 23 11.31 -64.65 -52.78
C SER A 23 12.09 -63.40 -52.37
N GLY A 24 12.78 -62.75 -53.31
CA GLY A 24 13.50 -61.48 -53.06
C GLY A 24 12.55 -60.36 -52.62
N SER A 25 11.43 -60.19 -53.34
CA SER A 25 10.39 -59.21 -53.00
C SER A 25 9.81 -59.44 -51.60
N LYS A 26 9.68 -60.70 -51.18
CA LYS A 26 9.16 -61.07 -49.85
C LYS A 26 10.14 -60.72 -48.72
N GLU A 27 11.44 -60.89 -48.95
CA GLU A 27 12.49 -60.49 -48.01
C GLU A 27 12.56 -58.95 -47.88
N GLU A 28 12.49 -58.24 -49.00
CA GLU A 28 12.43 -56.77 -49.02
C GLU A 28 11.18 -56.26 -48.28
N LEU A 29 10.01 -56.82 -48.55
CA LEU A 29 8.77 -56.48 -47.84
C LEU A 29 8.88 -56.74 -46.33
N SER A 30 9.52 -57.84 -45.93
CA SER A 30 9.72 -58.15 -44.51
C SER A 30 10.66 -57.14 -43.83
N SER A 31 11.72 -56.70 -44.52
CA SER A 31 12.62 -55.65 -44.06
C SER A 31 11.91 -54.29 -43.92
N ILE A 32 11.14 -53.90 -44.94
CA ILE A 32 10.34 -52.67 -44.94
C ILE A 32 9.33 -52.68 -43.79
N LEU A 33 8.62 -53.80 -43.58
CA LEU A 33 7.65 -53.94 -42.50
C LEU A 33 8.32 -53.78 -41.13
N HIS A 34 9.51 -54.36 -40.93
CA HIS A 34 10.26 -54.21 -39.69
C HIS A 34 10.69 -52.75 -39.46
N GLN A 35 11.23 -52.08 -40.48
CA GLN A 35 11.56 -50.65 -40.41
C GLN A 35 10.34 -49.79 -40.11
N GLN A 36 9.18 -50.10 -40.69
CA GLN A 36 7.93 -49.38 -40.44
C GLN A 36 7.47 -49.52 -38.98
N ILE A 37 7.63 -50.71 -38.37
CA ILE A 37 7.33 -50.93 -36.95
C ILE A 37 8.29 -50.12 -36.05
N VAL A 38 9.58 -50.11 -36.36
CA VAL A 38 10.59 -49.36 -35.60
C VAL A 38 10.33 -47.85 -35.68
N ALA A 39 10.15 -47.31 -36.88
CA ALA A 39 9.82 -45.89 -37.09
C ALA A 39 8.48 -45.50 -36.42
N GLY A 40 7.49 -46.39 -36.41
CA GLY A 40 6.23 -46.18 -35.70
C GLY A 40 6.41 -46.08 -34.18
N ARG A 41 7.32 -46.88 -33.60
CA ARG A 41 7.65 -46.79 -32.17
C ARG A 41 8.42 -45.51 -31.84
N GLU A 42 9.37 -45.13 -32.68
CA GLU A 42 10.16 -43.89 -32.49
C GLU A 42 9.28 -42.65 -32.57
N THR A 43 8.37 -42.58 -33.54
CA THR A 43 7.42 -41.45 -33.66
C THR A 43 6.47 -41.36 -32.46
N GLU A 44 5.99 -42.49 -31.95
CA GLU A 44 5.16 -42.55 -30.75
C GLU A 44 5.94 -42.14 -29.49
N GLN A 45 7.22 -42.50 -29.38
CA GLN A 45 8.09 -42.07 -28.29
C GLN A 45 8.31 -40.55 -28.33
N ILE A 46 8.65 -40.00 -29.51
CA ILE A 46 8.80 -38.55 -29.71
C ILE A 46 7.50 -37.81 -29.36
N ARG A 47 6.34 -38.38 -29.70
CA ARG A 47 5.03 -37.80 -29.35
C ARG A 47 4.87 -37.69 -27.84
N LYS A 48 5.16 -38.77 -27.08
CA LYS A 48 5.06 -38.79 -25.61
C LYS A 48 6.04 -37.83 -24.94
N GLU A 49 7.29 -37.78 -25.40
CA GLU A 49 8.29 -36.84 -24.90
C GLU A 49 7.88 -35.39 -25.19
N GLY A 50 7.35 -35.12 -26.38
CA GLY A 50 6.80 -33.81 -26.74
C GLY A 50 5.60 -33.41 -25.88
N GLU A 51 4.77 -34.35 -25.44
CA GLU A 51 3.67 -34.09 -24.49
C GLU A 51 4.20 -33.74 -23.10
N ALA A 52 5.19 -34.49 -22.60
CA ALA A 52 5.82 -34.21 -21.31
C ALA A 52 6.48 -32.82 -21.29
N ILE A 53 7.22 -32.46 -22.36
CA ILE A 53 7.84 -31.13 -22.48
C ILE A 53 6.77 -30.02 -22.49
N ARG A 54 5.66 -30.21 -23.20
CA ARG A 54 4.56 -29.21 -23.21
C ARG A 54 3.95 -29.02 -21.83
N GLN A 55 3.83 -30.09 -21.06
CA GLN A 55 3.32 -30.02 -19.70
C GLN A 55 4.30 -29.28 -18.77
N GLU A 56 5.59 -29.61 -18.84
CA GLU A 56 6.63 -28.93 -18.06
C GLU A 56 6.73 -27.45 -18.40
N ILE A 57 6.63 -27.08 -19.69
CA ILE A 57 6.57 -25.68 -20.12
C ILE A 57 5.35 -24.95 -19.53
N SER A 58 4.20 -25.62 -19.45
CA SER A 58 3.00 -25.02 -18.84
C SER A 58 3.17 -24.80 -17.34
N GLU A 59 3.75 -25.76 -16.62
CA GLU A 59 4.05 -25.65 -15.19
C GLU A 59 5.08 -24.55 -14.91
N LEU A 60 6.15 -24.49 -15.70
CA LEU A 60 7.16 -23.42 -15.63
C LEU A 60 6.56 -22.05 -15.93
N SER A 61 5.67 -21.94 -16.91
CA SER A 61 4.97 -20.70 -17.22
C SER A 61 4.10 -20.22 -16.06
N ALA A 62 3.35 -21.14 -15.43
CA ALA A 62 2.51 -20.83 -14.27
C ALA A 62 3.34 -20.37 -13.06
N THR A 63 4.46 -21.04 -12.78
CA THR A 63 5.36 -20.64 -11.69
C THR A 63 6.04 -19.30 -11.97
N ASN A 64 6.41 -19.02 -13.23
CA ASN A 64 7.00 -17.74 -13.62
C ASN A 64 6.03 -16.57 -13.42
N LEU A 65 4.75 -16.76 -13.75
CA LEU A 65 3.69 -15.78 -13.48
C LEU A 65 3.56 -15.50 -11.98
N LEU A 66 3.51 -16.54 -11.14
CA LEU A 66 3.42 -16.38 -9.69
C LEU A 66 4.64 -15.64 -9.11
N LEU A 67 5.85 -15.98 -9.57
CA LEU A 67 7.07 -15.30 -9.14
C LEU A 67 7.06 -13.82 -9.53
N LYS A 68 6.55 -13.50 -10.72
CA LYS A 68 6.42 -12.11 -11.17
C LYS A 68 5.47 -11.31 -10.27
N GLU A 69 4.29 -11.87 -9.97
CA GLU A 69 3.33 -11.25 -9.04
C GLU A 69 3.95 -11.04 -7.65
N GLN A 70 4.67 -12.03 -7.12
CA GLN A 70 5.37 -11.91 -5.84
C GLN A 70 6.44 -10.81 -5.87
N THR A 71 7.21 -10.70 -6.95
CA THR A 71 8.21 -9.62 -7.08
C THR A 71 7.59 -8.23 -7.15
N GLU A 72 6.42 -8.08 -7.77
CA GLU A 72 5.70 -6.82 -7.83
C GLU A 72 5.17 -6.42 -6.43
N LEU A 73 4.59 -7.36 -5.68
CA LEU A 73 4.15 -7.13 -4.30
C LEU A 73 5.32 -6.70 -3.38
N LEU A 74 6.46 -7.40 -3.47
CA LEU A 74 7.65 -7.05 -2.69
C LEU A 74 8.20 -5.67 -3.06
N ALA A 75 8.08 -5.24 -4.32
CA ALA A 75 8.48 -3.91 -4.74
C ALA A 75 7.57 -2.83 -4.13
N GLU A 76 6.26 -3.07 -4.10
CA GLU A 76 5.29 -2.16 -3.47
C GLU A 76 5.51 -2.04 -1.95
N ASP A 77 5.72 -3.15 -1.26
CA ASP A 77 6.00 -3.16 0.18
C ASP A 77 7.33 -2.45 0.50
N LYS A 78 8.35 -2.63 -0.34
CA LYS A 78 9.62 -1.90 -0.22
C LYS A 78 9.40 -0.39 -0.34
N GLU A 79 8.57 0.06 -1.27
CA GLU A 79 8.27 1.49 -1.44
C GLU A 79 7.52 2.07 -0.21
N LYS A 80 6.54 1.33 0.32
CA LYS A 80 5.83 1.71 1.56
C LYS A 80 6.80 1.86 2.74
N LEU A 81 7.68 0.89 2.94
CA LEU A 81 8.68 0.91 4.01
C LEU A 81 9.68 2.06 3.86
N LEU A 82 10.09 2.39 2.63
CA LEU A 82 10.95 3.56 2.38
C LEU A 82 10.24 4.87 2.74
N SER A 83 8.97 5.03 2.36
CA SER A 83 8.17 6.21 2.72
C SER A 83 8.00 6.37 4.23
N GLU A 84 7.77 5.26 4.94
CA GLU A 84 7.65 5.27 6.40
C GLU A 84 8.98 5.62 7.08
N ASN A 85 10.09 5.04 6.62
CA ASN A 85 11.42 5.38 7.12
C ASN A 85 11.76 6.87 6.96
N GLU A 86 11.42 7.48 5.82
CA GLU A 86 11.62 8.93 5.63
C GLU A 86 10.81 9.77 6.65
N LYS A 87 9.59 9.34 6.99
CA LYS A 87 8.76 10.03 7.99
C LYS A 87 9.38 9.90 9.38
N LEU A 88 9.87 8.70 9.73
CA LEU A 88 10.54 8.43 11.00
C LEU A 88 11.83 9.23 11.15
N GLU A 89 12.67 9.31 10.10
CA GLU A 89 13.88 10.14 10.12
C GLU A 89 13.57 11.62 10.35
N LYS A 90 12.52 12.14 9.71
CA LYS A 90 12.06 13.53 9.90
C LYS A 90 11.60 13.76 11.34
N GLN A 91 10.90 12.80 11.95
CA GLN A 91 10.50 12.86 13.36
C GLN A 91 11.70 12.81 14.30
N GLN A 92 12.64 11.89 14.05
CA GLN A 92 13.86 11.75 14.84
C GLN A 92 14.68 13.05 14.84
N LYS A 93 14.84 13.70 13.67
CA LYS A 93 15.53 15.00 13.57
C LYS A 93 14.83 16.10 14.36
N LYS A 94 13.50 16.15 14.35
CA LYS A 94 12.72 17.12 15.14
C LYS A 94 12.91 16.91 16.64
N LEU A 95 12.79 15.66 17.10
CA LEU A 95 13.00 15.31 18.51
C LEU A 95 14.42 15.63 18.97
N GLN A 96 15.43 15.36 18.14
CA GLN A 96 16.82 15.71 18.45
C GLN A 96 17.01 17.22 18.62
N GLN A 97 16.36 18.03 17.79
CA GLN A 97 16.40 19.50 17.93
C GLN A 97 15.71 19.97 19.22
N GLU A 98 14.60 19.36 19.62
CA GLU A 98 13.91 19.68 20.87
C GLU A 98 14.73 19.29 22.10
N ILE A 99 15.37 18.11 22.09
CA ILE A 99 16.29 17.67 23.13
C ILE A 99 17.44 18.67 23.29
N ASN A 100 18.05 19.11 22.18
CA ASN A 100 19.16 20.08 22.24
C ASN A 100 18.72 21.42 22.86
N LYS A 101 17.50 21.90 22.56
CA LYS A 101 16.94 23.10 23.20
C LYS A 101 16.71 22.90 24.69
N MET A 102 16.22 21.73 25.08
CA MET A 102 15.99 21.39 26.48
C MET A 102 17.30 21.32 27.27
N VAL A 103 18.34 20.72 26.69
CA VAL A 103 19.70 20.69 27.27
C VAL A 103 20.21 22.11 27.50
N GLN A 104 20.14 22.98 26.49
CA GLN A 104 20.54 24.40 26.64
C GLN A 104 19.75 25.10 27.74
N SER A 105 18.43 24.92 27.78
CA SER A 105 17.58 25.51 28.83
C SER A 105 17.94 24.97 30.23
N LYS A 106 18.29 23.69 30.35
CA LYS A 106 18.73 23.08 31.60
C LYS A 106 20.04 23.70 32.07
N GLU A 107 21.03 23.84 31.19
CA GLU A 107 22.30 24.46 31.55
C GLU A 107 22.12 25.92 31.99
N VAL A 108 21.23 26.68 31.34
CA VAL A 108 20.92 28.05 31.78
C VAL A 108 20.31 28.05 33.17
N MET A 109 19.39 27.12 33.45
CA MET A 109 18.79 26.97 34.78
C MET A 109 19.86 26.65 35.84
N GLU A 110 20.74 25.68 35.58
CA GLU A 110 21.82 25.28 36.49
C GLU A 110 22.75 26.45 36.79
N ARG A 111 23.20 27.19 35.77
CA ARG A 111 24.01 28.42 35.97
C ARG A 111 23.30 29.45 36.83
N ASN A 112 21.99 29.64 36.65
CA ASN A 112 21.22 30.57 37.46
C ASN A 112 21.11 30.11 38.91
N ILE A 113 20.92 28.81 39.16
CA ILE A 113 20.88 28.24 40.52
C ILE A 113 22.21 28.50 41.23
N HIS A 114 23.34 28.15 40.60
CA HIS A 114 24.66 28.45 41.17
C HIS A 114 24.86 29.94 41.46
N ALA A 115 24.40 30.81 40.57
CA ALA A 115 24.47 32.26 40.81
C ALA A 115 23.62 32.70 42.00
N TYR A 116 22.46 32.08 42.26
CA TYR A 116 21.65 32.39 43.45
C TYR A 116 22.29 31.86 44.74
N ASP A 117 22.96 30.70 44.67
CA ASP A 117 23.61 30.08 45.82
C ASP A 117 24.95 30.72 46.20
N GLU A 118 25.74 31.21 45.23
CA GLU A 118 27.13 31.61 45.47
C GLU A 118 27.39 33.12 45.34
N ASP A 119 26.60 33.86 44.55
CA ASP A 119 26.88 35.27 44.26
C ASP A 119 26.56 36.18 45.47
N VAL A 120 27.52 37.01 45.86
CA VAL A 120 27.47 37.88 47.06
C VAL A 120 26.23 38.79 47.05
N LYS A 121 25.72 39.16 45.88
CA LYS A 121 24.51 39.99 45.74
C LYS A 121 23.21 39.32 46.23
N TRP A 122 23.22 38.00 46.40
CA TRP A 122 22.11 37.20 46.91
C TRP A 122 22.35 36.69 48.33
N GLN A 123 23.54 36.93 48.88
CA GLN A 123 23.90 36.57 50.24
C GLN A 123 23.68 37.73 51.23
N LEU A 124 23.35 37.41 52.48
CA LEU A 124 23.38 38.39 53.55
C LEU A 124 24.84 38.67 53.93
N ALA A 125 25.30 39.90 53.70
CA ALA A 125 26.62 40.33 54.14
C ALA A 125 26.74 40.25 55.67
N GLU A 126 27.92 39.94 56.19
CA GLU A 126 28.15 39.89 57.63
C GLU A 126 27.99 41.27 58.29
N PRO A 127 27.52 41.34 59.55
CA PRO A 127 27.48 42.59 60.30
C PRO A 127 28.89 43.10 60.59
N GLY A 128 29.18 44.36 60.24
CA GLY A 128 30.42 45.02 60.64
C GLY A 128 30.49 45.23 62.17
N ALA A 129 31.70 45.20 62.74
CA ALA A 129 31.95 45.12 64.18
C ALA A 129 31.30 46.21 65.08
N LEU A 130 30.85 47.33 64.50
CA LEU A 130 30.20 48.44 65.23
C LEU A 130 28.74 48.68 64.81
N MET A 131 28.16 47.81 63.98
CA MET A 131 26.80 47.98 63.49
C MET A 131 25.80 47.41 64.50
N SER A 132 24.79 48.22 64.89
CA SER A 132 23.70 47.72 65.71
C SER A 132 22.84 46.71 64.94
N ALA A 133 22.18 45.81 65.66
CA ALA A 133 21.26 44.84 65.07
C ALA A 133 20.13 45.55 64.28
N GLU A 134 19.66 46.69 64.77
CA GLU A 134 18.68 47.53 64.09
C GLU A 134 19.21 48.10 62.76
N ALA A 135 20.42 48.66 62.78
CA ALA A 135 21.04 49.19 61.56
C ALA A 135 21.33 48.08 60.53
N TYR A 136 21.68 46.87 60.97
CA TYR A 136 21.84 45.72 60.09
C TYR A 136 20.53 45.28 59.45
N ARG A 137 19.46 45.15 60.26
CA ARG A 137 18.12 44.81 59.79
C ARG A 137 17.69 45.78 58.70
N ASP A 138 17.77 47.08 58.97
CA ASP A 138 17.21 48.10 58.10
C ASP A 138 18.05 48.33 56.83
N LYS A 139 19.39 48.23 56.92
CA LYS A 139 20.30 48.54 55.80
C LYS A 139 20.73 47.34 54.98
N LYS A 140 20.63 46.11 55.49
CA LYS A 140 21.15 44.89 54.83
C LYS A 140 20.07 43.84 54.63
N ALA A 141 19.36 43.45 55.68
CA ALA A 141 18.37 42.37 55.60
C ALA A 141 17.09 42.80 54.88
N LEU A 142 16.49 43.94 55.27
CA LEU A 142 15.23 44.43 54.70
C LEU A 142 15.32 44.64 53.17
N PRO A 143 16.37 45.30 52.63
CA PRO A 143 16.48 45.51 51.18
C PRO A 143 16.58 44.21 50.38
N LEU A 144 17.26 43.18 50.91
CA LEU A 144 17.36 41.87 50.26
C LEU A 144 16.00 41.16 50.27
N VAL A 145 15.27 41.23 51.39
CA VAL A 145 13.91 40.69 51.52
C VAL A 145 12.93 41.39 50.56
N GLU A 146 13.02 42.71 50.41
CA GLU A 146 12.19 43.47 49.45
C GLU A 146 12.49 43.06 48.01
N LYS A 147 13.77 42.91 47.65
CA LYS A 147 14.18 42.43 46.32
C LYS A 147 13.68 41.01 46.05
N LEU A 148 13.76 40.10 47.03
CA LEU A 148 13.24 38.75 46.93
C LEU A 148 11.72 38.74 46.75
N LYS A 149 11.00 39.57 47.52
CA LYS A 149 9.54 39.73 47.41
C LYS A 149 9.14 40.17 46.00
N GLU A 150 9.88 41.09 45.40
CA GLU A 150 9.61 41.56 44.04
C GLU A 150 9.88 40.47 42.99
N VAL A 151 10.97 39.71 43.12
CA VAL A 151 11.26 38.56 42.24
C VAL A 151 10.16 37.50 42.35
N VAL A 152 9.74 37.15 43.56
CA VAL A 152 8.68 36.15 43.80
C VAL A 152 7.35 36.60 43.21
N LYS A 153 6.98 37.89 43.35
CA LYS A 153 5.78 38.44 42.69
C LYS A 153 5.84 38.31 41.18
N ASN A 154 6.94 38.75 40.57
CA ASN A 154 7.11 38.70 39.11
C ASN A 154 7.10 37.25 38.59
N LEU A 155 7.73 36.33 39.33
CA LEU A 155 7.69 34.90 39.01
C LEU A 155 6.27 34.35 39.11
N THR A 156 5.53 34.68 40.18
CA THR A 156 4.13 34.25 40.38
C THR A 156 3.25 34.72 39.23
N ILE A 157 3.36 36.00 38.83
CA ILE A 157 2.62 36.55 37.68
C ILE A 157 2.96 35.76 36.42
N LYS A 158 4.23 35.48 36.17
CA LYS A 158 4.67 34.75 34.98
C LYS A 158 4.21 33.29 34.98
N CYS A 159 4.21 32.62 36.12
CA CYS A 159 3.67 31.26 36.28
C CYS A 159 2.17 31.22 35.97
N VAL A 160 1.39 32.19 36.45
CA VAL A 160 -0.05 32.28 36.15
C VAL A 160 -0.27 32.53 34.65
N GLN A 161 0.51 33.42 34.03
CA GLN A 161 0.45 33.66 32.59
C GLN A 161 0.76 32.40 31.76
N LEU A 162 1.82 31.67 32.13
CA LEU A 162 2.19 30.41 31.48
C LEU A 162 1.12 29.33 31.67
N ALA A 163 0.54 29.22 32.86
CA ALA A 163 -0.55 28.29 33.13
C ALA A 163 -1.79 28.60 32.27
N GLU A 164 -2.12 29.88 32.09
CA GLU A 164 -3.22 30.30 31.22
C GLU A 164 -2.94 30.00 29.74
N GLN A 165 -1.71 30.23 29.27
CA GLN A 165 -1.29 29.86 27.92
C GLN A 165 -1.34 28.34 27.70
N SER A 166 -0.90 27.56 28.67
CA SER A 166 -0.97 26.09 28.64
C SER A 166 -2.42 25.62 28.51
N LYS A 167 -3.33 26.12 29.35
CA LYS A 167 -4.78 25.82 29.24
C LYS A 167 -5.34 26.16 27.86
N LYS A 168 -4.99 27.31 27.30
CA LYS A 168 -5.43 27.73 25.97
C LYS A 168 -4.93 26.80 24.87
N LEU A 169 -3.68 26.34 24.95
CA LEU A 169 -3.12 25.37 24.02
C LEU A 169 -3.79 24.00 24.15
N THR A 170 -4.03 23.52 25.38
CA THR A 170 -4.76 22.27 25.64
C THR A 170 -6.18 22.31 25.05
N ALA A 171 -6.92 23.40 25.24
CA ALA A 171 -8.27 23.54 24.67
C ALA A 171 -8.26 23.53 23.13
N LYS A 172 -7.24 24.13 22.50
CA LYS A 172 -7.05 24.05 21.03
C LYS A 172 -6.76 22.63 20.58
N LEU A 173 -5.89 21.92 21.28
CA LEU A 173 -5.54 20.52 20.98
C LEU A 173 -6.78 19.63 21.05
N ASP A 174 -7.61 19.76 22.09
CA ASP A 174 -8.87 19.03 22.21
C ASP A 174 -9.85 19.36 21.08
N GLY A 175 -9.93 20.64 20.69
CA GLY A 175 -10.74 21.08 19.55
C GLY A 175 -10.29 20.45 18.23
N GLN A 176 -8.98 20.43 17.97
CA GLN A 176 -8.40 19.79 16.79
C GLN A 176 -8.60 18.28 16.80
N GLN A 177 -8.44 17.62 17.95
CA GLN A 177 -8.67 16.18 18.09
C GLN A 177 -10.11 15.81 17.72
N LYS A 178 -11.10 16.57 18.20
CA LYS A 178 -12.51 16.39 17.83
C LYS A 178 -12.75 16.61 16.34
N GLN A 179 -12.07 17.56 15.72
CA GLN A 179 -12.17 17.81 14.28
C GLN A 179 -11.60 16.65 13.46
N ILE A 180 -10.46 16.09 13.88
CA ILE A 180 -9.85 14.91 13.25
C ILE A 180 -10.82 13.73 13.28
N ILE A 181 -11.43 13.44 14.44
CA ILE A 181 -12.40 12.35 14.58
C ILE A 181 -13.59 12.54 13.62
N ARG A 182 -14.19 13.74 13.58
CA ARG A 182 -15.30 14.03 12.64
C ARG A 182 -14.92 13.87 11.17
N LEU A 183 -13.70 14.26 10.80
CA LEU A 183 -13.22 14.09 9.43
C LEU A 183 -12.98 12.62 9.12
N MET A 184 -12.45 11.84 10.07
CA MET A 184 -12.28 10.40 9.94
C MET A 184 -13.61 9.69 9.71
N ASP A 185 -14.63 10.01 10.52
CA ASP A 185 -15.99 9.47 10.36
C ASP A 185 -16.56 9.78 8.96
N LYS A 186 -16.36 11.01 8.49
CA LYS A 186 -16.81 11.44 7.16
C LYS A 186 -16.08 10.71 6.03
N VAL A 187 -14.78 10.46 6.19
CA VAL A 187 -13.98 9.70 5.21
C VAL A 187 -14.49 8.26 5.14
N MET A 188 -14.81 7.63 6.27
CA MET A 188 -15.40 6.28 6.28
C MET A 188 -16.75 6.25 5.57
N GLU A 189 -17.66 7.18 5.88
CA GLU A 189 -18.98 7.26 5.22
C GLU A 189 -18.85 7.50 3.69
N GLN A 190 -17.88 8.32 3.29
CA GLN A 190 -17.58 8.53 1.87
C GLN A 190 -17.03 7.26 1.22
N SER A 191 -16.17 6.50 1.90
CA SER A 191 -15.66 5.22 1.42
C SER A 191 -16.80 4.23 1.19
N ASP A 192 -17.69 4.06 2.17
CA ASP A 192 -18.88 3.18 2.04
C ASP A 192 -19.77 3.59 0.87
N THR A 193 -19.89 4.91 0.62
CA THR A 193 -20.66 5.44 -0.51
C THR A 193 -19.96 5.12 -1.84
N ILE A 194 -18.64 5.24 -1.89
CA ILE A 194 -17.84 4.89 -3.08
C ILE A 194 -18.00 3.41 -3.39
N ASP A 195 -17.89 2.53 -2.40
CA ASP A 195 -18.01 1.08 -2.60
C ASP A 195 -19.38 0.72 -3.19
N ARG A 196 -20.46 1.29 -2.63
CA ARG A 196 -21.83 1.12 -3.17
C ARG A 196 -21.99 1.67 -4.59
N LEU A 197 -21.33 2.78 -4.92
CA LEU A 197 -21.37 3.35 -6.27
C LEU A 197 -20.57 2.52 -7.26
N GLN A 198 -19.44 1.95 -6.84
CA GLN A 198 -18.64 1.04 -7.64
C GLN A 198 -19.42 -0.25 -7.96
N GLU A 199 -20.12 -0.82 -6.97
CA GLU A 199 -21.01 -1.97 -7.18
C GLU A 199 -22.08 -1.66 -8.23
N LYS A 200 -22.78 -0.52 -8.10
CA LYS A 200 -23.77 -0.06 -9.10
C LYS A 200 -23.17 0.19 -10.47
N ALA A 201 -21.95 0.71 -10.56
CA ALA A 201 -21.25 0.93 -11.81
C ALA A 201 -20.91 -0.40 -12.50
N VAL A 202 -20.50 -1.42 -11.73
CA VAL A 202 -20.29 -2.78 -12.23
C VAL A 202 -21.60 -3.38 -12.77
N ASP A 203 -22.71 -3.24 -12.03
CA ASP A 203 -24.02 -3.72 -12.46
C ASP A 203 -24.52 -3.03 -13.74
N LEU A 204 -24.32 -1.71 -13.85
CA LEU A 204 -24.62 -0.98 -15.07
C LEU A 204 -23.79 -1.53 -16.25
N GLY A 205 -22.50 -1.77 -16.04
CA GLY A 205 -21.64 -2.39 -17.05
C GLY A 205 -22.10 -3.80 -17.45
N ARG A 206 -22.70 -4.57 -16.52
CA ARG A 206 -23.33 -5.88 -16.85
C ARG A 206 -24.55 -5.68 -17.75
N LEU A 207 -25.42 -4.71 -17.44
CA LEU A 207 -26.58 -4.39 -18.28
C LEU A 207 -26.16 -3.91 -19.68
N GLU A 208 -25.15 -3.05 -19.79
CA GLU A 208 -24.64 -2.57 -21.08
C GLU A 208 -24.12 -3.72 -21.95
N ARG A 209 -23.49 -4.75 -21.37
CA ARG A 209 -23.06 -5.94 -22.11
C ARG A 209 -24.22 -6.79 -22.61
N HIS A 210 -25.30 -6.90 -21.84
CA HIS A 210 -26.46 -7.72 -22.20
C HIS A 210 -27.42 -7.06 -23.19
N PHE A 211 -27.67 -5.76 -23.02
CA PHE A 211 -28.70 -5.02 -23.77
C PHE A 211 -28.12 -4.02 -24.79
N GLY A 212 -26.81 -3.79 -24.78
CA GLY A 212 -26.14 -2.77 -25.60
C GLY A 212 -26.12 -1.40 -24.93
N ARG A 213 -24.97 -0.71 -25.02
CA ARG A 213 -24.72 0.60 -24.39
C ARG A 213 -25.78 1.64 -24.73
N GLU A 214 -26.11 1.80 -26.01
CA GLU A 214 -27.05 2.83 -26.48
C GLU A 214 -28.46 2.63 -25.93
N GLN A 215 -28.91 1.37 -25.87
CA GLN A 215 -30.25 1.04 -25.41
C GLN A 215 -30.39 1.25 -23.89
N VAL A 216 -29.38 0.85 -23.11
CA VAL A 216 -29.33 1.11 -21.66
C VAL A 216 -29.30 2.61 -21.39
N GLN A 217 -28.47 3.37 -22.10
CA GLN A 217 -28.37 4.81 -21.93
C GLN A 217 -29.69 5.53 -22.25
N SER A 218 -30.37 5.13 -23.34
CA SER A 218 -31.68 5.69 -23.70
C SER A 218 -32.75 5.45 -22.63
N ILE A 219 -32.76 4.26 -22.01
CA ILE A 219 -33.67 3.93 -20.90
C ILE A 219 -33.38 4.81 -19.68
N VAL A 220 -32.10 4.95 -19.32
CA VAL A 220 -31.66 5.80 -18.19
C VAL A 220 -32.05 7.26 -18.41
N GLU A 221 -31.84 7.80 -19.61
CA GLU A 221 -32.18 9.20 -19.94
C GLU A 221 -33.68 9.46 -19.88
N ARG A 222 -34.50 8.55 -20.42
CA ARG A 222 -35.96 8.63 -20.29
C ARG A 222 -36.40 8.59 -18.83
N SER A 223 -35.82 7.69 -18.03
CA SER A 223 -36.11 7.60 -16.59
C SER A 223 -35.73 8.88 -15.84
N LYS A 224 -34.56 9.47 -16.12
CA LYS A 224 -34.13 10.74 -15.52
C LYS A 224 -35.09 11.88 -15.85
N ALA A 225 -35.54 11.97 -17.09
CA ALA A 225 -36.50 12.99 -17.52
C ALA A 225 -37.85 12.86 -16.79
N LEU A 226 -38.34 11.63 -16.61
CA LEU A 226 -39.56 11.34 -15.86
C LEU A 226 -39.41 11.71 -14.38
N GLU A 227 -38.32 11.30 -13.71
CA GLU A 227 -38.06 11.68 -12.32
C GLU A 227 -38.01 13.20 -12.12
N GLN A 228 -37.40 13.92 -13.06
CA GLN A 228 -37.29 15.37 -12.98
C GLN A 228 -38.66 16.05 -13.12
N ALA A 229 -39.51 15.56 -14.03
CA ALA A 229 -40.89 16.02 -14.16
C ALA A 229 -41.71 15.76 -12.90
N GLU A 230 -41.61 14.57 -12.29
CA GLU A 230 -42.28 14.25 -11.04
C GLU A 230 -41.82 15.13 -9.87
N ARG A 231 -40.52 15.41 -9.77
CA ARG A 231 -39.99 16.32 -8.74
C ARG A 231 -40.53 17.74 -8.89
N ALA A 232 -40.66 18.23 -10.12
CA ALA A 232 -41.25 19.54 -10.40
C ALA A 232 -42.72 19.61 -9.99
N ILE A 233 -43.50 18.57 -10.30
CA ILE A 233 -44.92 18.45 -9.91
C ILE A 233 -45.06 18.38 -8.37
N LYS A 234 -44.19 17.62 -7.68
CA LYS A 234 -44.21 17.54 -6.20
C LYS A 234 -43.85 18.89 -5.56
N ARG A 235 -42.89 19.63 -6.14
CA ARG A 235 -42.53 20.97 -5.66
C ARG A 235 -43.65 21.98 -5.87
N SER A 236 -44.33 21.97 -7.01
CA SER A 236 -45.45 22.88 -7.28
C SER A 236 -46.65 22.61 -6.36
N LYS A 237 -46.97 21.33 -6.09
CA LYS A 237 -48.02 20.96 -5.13
C LYS A 237 -47.74 21.45 -3.71
N ARG A 238 -46.50 21.26 -3.21
CA ARG A 238 -46.10 21.76 -1.88
C ARG A 238 -46.15 23.29 -1.80
N ALA A 239 -45.75 24.00 -2.85
CA ALA A 239 -45.82 25.46 -2.91
C ALA A 239 -47.28 25.95 -2.89
N PHE A 240 -48.18 25.24 -3.58
CA PHE A 240 -49.61 25.54 -3.61
C PHE A 240 -50.28 25.27 -2.25
N GLU A 241 -49.93 24.19 -1.56
CA GLU A 241 -50.43 23.85 -0.21
C GLU A 241 -49.97 24.83 0.88
N MET A 242 -48.76 25.39 0.77
CA MET A 242 -48.24 26.41 1.69
C MET A 242 -48.80 27.82 1.46
N SER A 243 -49.50 28.04 0.34
CA SER A 243 -50.06 29.35 -0.06
C SER A 243 -51.57 29.47 0.22
N ARG A 244 -52.15 28.53 0.96
CA ARG A 244 -53.57 28.44 1.31
C ARG A 244 -53.76 28.49 2.82
#